data_AF-A0A090TAD9-F1
#
_entry.id   AF-A0A090TAD9-F1
#
_cell.length_a   1.000
_cell.length_b   1.000
_cell.length_c   1.000
_cell.angle_alpha   90.00
_cell.angle_beta   90.00
_cell.angle_gamma   90.00
#
_symmetry.space_group_name_H-M   'P 1'
#
loop_
_entity.id
_entity.type
_entity.pdbx_description
1 polymer ?
#
loop_
_entity_poly.entity_id
_entity_poly.type
_entity_poly.pdbx_seq_one_letter_code
_entity_poly.pdbx_strand_id
1 'polypeptide(L)'
;MEIQGAKQSLSLAQQLTTIKQQAQLSYQKLRDKNYISEITFKDYQSSLVRLQAEEQSKIMLIQQLEREQINTQHQLDHVQLQGNTRALEINRQLDNVKQQQIELLSNVETTQLSPVDGEIATLRVESGQTVVGRNLS
;
A
#
# COMPACT_ATOMS: atom_id res chain seq x y z
N MET A 1 17.07 1.26 6.78
CA MET A 1 18.48 1.69 6.98
C MET A 1 18.58 3.18 7.27
N GLU A 2 17.85 4.04 6.57
CA GLU A 2 17.90 5.50 6.74
C GLU A 2 17.42 6.01 8.09
N ILE A 3 16.28 5.52 8.61
CA ILE A 3 15.77 5.91 9.95
C ILE A 3 16.80 5.58 11.05
N GLN A 4 17.46 4.43 10.95
CA GLN A 4 18.46 4.02 11.94
C GLN A 4 19.71 4.92 11.88
N GLY A 5 20.17 5.27 10.68
CA GLY A 5 21.25 6.24 10.50
C GLY A 5 20.86 7.63 11.03
N ALA A 6 19.62 8.08 10.79
CA ALA A 6 19.10 9.34 11.32
C ALA A 6 19.06 9.33 12.86
N LYS A 7 18.64 8.21 13.48
CA LYS A 7 18.64 8.04 14.94
C LYS A 7 20.06 8.08 15.53
N GLN A 8 21.04 7.47 14.87
CA GLN A 8 22.45 7.59 15.28
C GLN A 8 22.95 9.03 15.17
N SER A 9 22.61 9.73 14.08
CA SER A 9 22.97 11.15 13.90
C SER A 9 22.34 12.03 14.99
N LEU A 10 21.08 11.77 15.35
CA LEU A 10 20.41 12.46 16.45
C LEU A 10 21.12 12.21 17.79
N SER A 11 21.49 10.96 18.09
CA SER A 11 22.21 10.62 19.31
C SER A 11 23.53 11.39 19.43
N LEU A 12 24.28 11.56 18.34
CA LEU A 12 25.51 12.34 18.33
C LEU A 12 25.23 13.84 18.55
N ALA A 13 24.20 14.39 17.90
CA ALA A 13 23.80 15.78 18.10
C ALA A 13 23.39 16.05 19.56
N GLN A 14 22.64 15.14 20.17
CA GLN A 14 22.24 15.21 21.57
C GLN A 14 23.43 15.20 22.53
N GLN A 15 24.42 14.34 22.27
CA GLN A 15 25.65 14.30 23.06
C GLN A 15 26.41 15.64 22.97
N LEU A 16 26.57 16.19 21.77
CA LEU A 16 27.24 17.47 21.56
C LEU A 16 26.50 18.63 22.25
N THR A 17 25.18 18.68 22.11
CA THR A 17 24.34 19.67 22.78
C THR A 17 24.47 19.56 24.30
N THR A 18 24.42 18.34 24.85
CA THR A 18 24.55 18.08 26.29
C THR A 18 25.90 18.54 26.82
N ILE A 19 27.00 18.16 26.15
CA ILE A 19 28.36 18.60 26.52
C ILE A 19 28.43 20.13 26.53
N LYS A 20 27.86 20.78 25.51
CA LYS A 20 27.88 22.24 25.42
C LYS A 20 27.06 22.87 26.54
N GLN A 21 25.86 22.37 26.84
CA GLN A 21 25.00 22.85 27.93
C GLN A 21 25.68 22.70 29.30
N GLN A 22 26.38 21.59 29.55
CA GLN A 22 27.11 21.38 30.81
C GLN A 22 28.19 22.47 31.03
N ALA A 23 28.81 22.96 29.96
CA ALA A 23 29.79 24.05 30.04
C ALA A 23 29.17 25.44 30.32
N GLN A 24 27.85 25.59 30.25
CA GLN A 24 27.17 26.90 30.32
C GLN A 24 27.41 27.61 31.64
N LEU A 25 27.31 26.89 32.76
CA LEU A 25 27.54 27.45 34.10
C LEU A 25 28.98 27.94 34.27
N SER A 26 29.95 27.23 33.68
CA SER A 26 31.37 27.64 33.69
C SER A 26 31.57 28.92 32.88
N TYR A 27 30.98 29.01 31.68
CA TYR A 27 31.03 30.22 30.86
C TYR A 27 30.35 31.42 31.52
N GLN A 28 29.22 31.20 32.21
CA GLN A 28 28.55 32.24 32.99
C GLN A 28 29.46 32.76 34.11
N LYS A 29 30.07 31.86 34.91
CA LYS A 29 31.00 32.24 35.98
C LYS A 29 32.22 33.00 35.45
N LEU A 30 32.77 32.60 34.31
CA LEU A 30 33.91 33.28 33.69
C LEU A 30 33.52 34.70 33.25
N ARG A 31 32.33 34.88 32.67
CA ARG A 31 31.80 36.19 32.30
C ARG A 31 31.59 37.07 33.53
N ASP A 32 30.97 36.54 34.58
CA ASP A 32 30.63 37.29 35.79
C ASP A 32 31.89 37.77 36.54
N LYS A 33 33.00 37.03 36.42
CA LYS A 33 34.31 37.41 36.94
C LYS A 33 35.15 38.23 35.94
N ASN A 34 34.59 38.65 34.82
CA ASN A 34 35.25 39.39 33.73
C ASN A 34 36.48 38.67 33.13
N TYR A 35 36.55 37.34 33.22
CA TYR A 35 37.62 36.54 32.59
C TYR A 35 37.39 36.32 31.09
N ILE A 36 36.16 36.49 30.61
CA ILE A 36 35.83 36.46 29.19
C ILE A 36 35.01 37.69 28.83
N SER A 37 35.11 38.11 27.57
CA SER A 37 34.33 39.21 27.04
C SER A 37 32.85 38.82 26.85
N GLU A 38 31.97 39.83 26.82
CA GLU A 38 30.55 39.61 26.51
C GLU A 38 30.36 39.00 25.11
N ILE A 39 31.17 39.39 24.12
CA ILE A 39 31.09 38.83 22.76
C ILE A 39 31.45 37.34 22.74
N THR A 40 32.49 36.92 23.47
CA THR A 40 32.84 35.50 23.61
C THR A 40 31.70 34.70 24.25
N PHE A 41 31.03 35.27 25.25
CA PHE A 41 29.88 34.62 25.88
C PHE A 41 28.67 34.52 24.92
N LYS A 42 28.40 35.56 24.13
CA LYS A 42 27.35 35.55 23.10
C LYS A 42 27.64 34.53 21.99
N ASP A 43 28.89 34.41 21.54
CA ASP A 43 29.29 33.41 20.55
C ASP A 43 29.06 31.98 21.07
N TYR A 44 29.39 31.74 22.33
CA TYR A 44 29.10 30.48 23.01
C TYR A 44 27.59 30.18 23.01
N GLN A 45 26.75 31.15 23.40
CA GLN A 45 25.29 31.01 23.41
C GLN A 45 24.72 30.77 22.02
N SER A 46 25.14 31.56 21.02
CA SER A 46 24.74 31.40 19.62
C SER A 46 25.06 29.99 19.11
N SER A 47 26.24 29.49 19.43
CA SER A 47 26.63 28.14 19.04
C SER A 47 25.85 27.05 19.77
N LEU A 48 25.44 27.27 21.03
CA LEU A 48 24.53 26.35 21.74
C LEU A 48 23.14 26.32 21.08
N VAL A 49 22.57 27.48 20.77
CA VAL A 49 21.27 27.58 20.06
C VAL A 49 21.34 26.86 18.71
N ARG A 50 22.45 26.99 17.98
CA ARG A 50 22.66 26.27 16.71
C ARG A 50 22.63 24.75 16.88
N LEU A 51 23.27 24.21 17.92
CA LEU A 51 23.26 22.77 18.20
C LEU A 51 21.85 22.29 18.56
N GLN A 52 21.11 23.06 19.37
CA GLN A 52 19.71 22.74 19.71
C GLN A 52 18.81 22.77 18.47
N ALA A 53 18.99 23.74 17.57
CA ALA A 53 18.26 23.81 16.31
C ALA A 53 18.58 22.60 15.40
N GLU A 54 19.84 22.18 15.36
CA GLU A 54 20.24 20.98 14.61
C GLU A 54 19.60 19.71 15.19
N GLU A 55 19.57 19.56 16.52
CA GLU A 55 18.91 18.44 17.19
C GLU A 55 17.41 18.38 16.81
N GLN A 56 16.71 19.51 16.90
CA GLN A 56 15.28 19.58 16.53
C GLN A 56 15.06 19.25 15.05
N SER A 57 15.92 19.73 14.16
CA SER A 57 15.86 19.40 12.74
C SER A 57 15.98 17.89 12.50
N LYS A 58 16.91 17.21 13.21
CA LYS A 58 17.05 15.75 13.11
C LYS A 58 15.84 15.00 13.67
N ILE A 59 15.22 15.49 14.75
CA ILE A 59 13.97 14.92 15.28
C ILE A 59 12.85 15.01 14.23
N MET A 60 12.66 16.18 13.62
CA MET A 60 11.65 16.40 12.58
C MET A 60 11.87 15.49 11.37
N LEU A 61 13.13 15.31 10.96
CA LEU A 61 13.50 14.40 9.88
C LEU A 61 13.10 12.95 10.20
N ILE A 62 13.41 12.45 11.40
CA ILE A 62 13.03 11.09 11.82
C ILE A 62 11.51 10.92 11.77
N GLN A 63 10.75 11.89 12.29
CA GLN A 63 9.29 11.84 12.26
C GLN A 63 8.74 11.85 10.83
N GLN A 64 9.37 12.59 9.91
CA GLN A 64 8.99 12.58 8.50
C GLN A 64 9.23 11.21 7.88
N LEU A 65 10.41 10.62 8.10
CA LEU A 65 10.76 9.30 7.57
C LEU A 65 9.83 8.20 8.13
N GLU A 66 9.48 8.27 9.41
CA GLU A 66 8.53 7.32 10.03
C GLU A 66 7.12 7.45 9.42
N ARG A 67 6.64 8.67 9.15
CA ARG A 67 5.37 8.88 8.43
C ARG A 67 5.40 8.34 7.01
N GLU A 68 6.51 8.58 6.29
CA GLU A 68 6.68 8.11 4.93
C GLU A 68 6.71 6.58 4.85
N GLN A 69 7.38 5.93 5.82
CA GLN A 69 7.38 4.48 5.96
C GLN A 69 5.96 3.92 6.14
N ILE A 70 5.18 4.52 7.04
CA ILE A 70 3.78 4.11 7.28
C ILE A 70 2.93 4.29 6.02
N ASN A 71 3.05 5.44 5.35
CA ASN A 71 2.30 5.71 4.12
C ASN A 71 2.66 4.71 3.01
N THR A 72 3.95 4.39 2.86
CA THR A 72 4.43 3.42 1.88
C THR A 72 3.90 2.02 2.20
N GLN A 73 3.85 1.65 3.48
CA GLN A 73 3.25 0.39 3.90
C GLN A 73 1.76 0.32 3.56
N HIS A 74 1.00 1.38 3.84
CA HIS A 74 -0.43 1.44 3.47
C HIS A 74 -0.65 1.36 1.96
N GLN A 75 0.23 1.98 1.16
CA GLN A 75 0.17 1.86 -0.30
C GLN A 75 0.44 0.42 -0.75
N LEU A 76 1.41 -0.26 -0.15
CA LEU A 76 1.70 -1.65 -0.44
C LEU A 76 0.50 -2.55 -0.12
N ASP A 77 -0.08 -2.40 1.06
CA ASP A 77 -1.26 -3.16 1.50
C ASP A 77 -2.44 -2.94 0.54
N HIS A 78 -2.64 -1.69 0.12
CA HIS A 78 -3.68 -1.33 -0.84
C HIS A 78 -3.48 -2.00 -2.20
N VAL A 79 -2.26 -1.98 -2.74
CA VAL A 79 -1.92 -2.63 -4.02
C VAL A 79 -2.11 -4.15 -3.93
N GLN A 80 -1.71 -4.77 -2.82
CA GLN A 80 -1.94 -6.20 -2.61
C GLN A 80 -3.44 -6.54 -2.58
N LEU A 81 -4.24 -5.75 -1.87
CA LEU A 81 -5.69 -5.93 -1.82
C LEU A 81 -6.33 -5.77 -3.21
N GLN A 82 -5.92 -4.76 -3.98
CA GLN A 82 -6.38 -4.59 -5.36
C GLN A 82 -6.01 -5.79 -6.24
N GLY A 83 -4.79 -6.30 -6.12
CA GLY A 83 -4.33 -7.50 -6.82
C GLY A 83 -5.20 -8.72 -6.52
N ASN A 84 -5.47 -8.98 -5.24
CA ASN A 84 -6.31 -10.09 -4.81
C ASN A 84 -7.76 -9.95 -5.32
N THR A 85 -8.32 -8.75 -5.24
CA THR A 85 -9.67 -8.46 -5.74
C THR A 85 -9.76 -8.71 -7.24
N ARG A 86 -8.75 -8.28 -8.00
CA ARG A 86 -8.70 -8.49 -9.44
C ARG A 86 -8.56 -9.97 -9.81
N ALA A 87 -7.78 -10.73 -9.06
CA ALA A 87 -7.65 -12.17 -9.26
C ALA A 87 -8.98 -12.90 -9.01
N LEU A 88 -9.70 -12.54 -7.94
CA LEU A 88 -11.03 -13.09 -7.65
C LEU A 88 -12.04 -12.78 -8.77
N GLU A 89 -12.03 -11.54 -9.28
CA GLU A 89 -12.91 -11.15 -10.37
C GLU A 89 -12.58 -11.90 -11.68
N ILE A 90 -11.30 -12.10 -11.99
CA ILE A 90 -10.88 -12.91 -13.15
C ILE A 90 -11.34 -14.36 -13.00
N ASN A 91 -11.21 -14.95 -11.81
CA ASN A 91 -11.69 -16.32 -11.58
C ASN A 91 -13.20 -16.42 -11.76
N ARG A 92 -13.97 -15.46 -11.24
CA ARG A 92 -15.42 -15.39 -11.43
C ARG A 92 -15.79 -15.29 -12.91
N GLN A 93 -15.07 -14.47 -13.68
CA GLN A 93 -15.28 -14.36 -15.12
C GLN A 93 -14.96 -15.67 -15.85
N LEU A 94 -13.87 -16.33 -15.47
CA LEU A 94 -13.49 -17.62 -16.04
C LEU A 94 -14.56 -18.69 -15.78
N ASP A 95 -15.09 -18.77 -14.56
CA ASP A 95 -16.14 -19.72 -14.21
C ASP A 95 -17.43 -19.46 -14.98
N ASN A 96 -17.81 -18.19 -15.17
CA ASN A 96 -18.94 -17.82 -16.03
C ASN A 96 -18.72 -18.25 -17.49
N VAL A 97 -17.52 -18.06 -18.04
CA VAL A 97 -17.20 -18.49 -19.41
C VAL A 97 -17.26 -20.02 -19.55
N LYS A 98 -16.76 -20.76 -18.56
CA LYS A 98 -16.88 -22.23 -18.54
C LYS A 98 -18.35 -22.66 -18.51
N GLN A 99 -19.18 -21.99 -17.70
CA GLN A 99 -20.60 -22.29 -17.64
C GLN A 99 -21.30 -22.02 -18.99
N GLN A 100 -21.00 -20.89 -19.63
CA GLN A 100 -21.51 -20.59 -20.97
C GLN A 100 -21.07 -21.63 -22.01
N GLN A 101 -19.82 -22.11 -21.92
CA GLN A 101 -19.34 -23.17 -22.79
C GLN A 101 -20.12 -24.48 -22.59
N ILE A 102 -20.42 -24.87 -21.35
CA ILE A 102 -21.23 -26.06 -21.04
C ILE A 102 -22.62 -25.93 -21.65
N GLU A 103 -23.28 -24.79 -21.46
CA GLU A 103 -24.62 -24.52 -22.00
C GLU A 103 -24.63 -24.57 -23.54
N LEU A 104 -23.63 -23.95 -24.19
CA LEU A 104 -23.50 -24.01 -25.65
C LEU A 104 -23.29 -25.45 -26.14
N LEU A 105 -22.42 -26.23 -25.48
CA LEU A 105 -22.16 -27.62 -25.84
C LEU A 105 -23.39 -28.52 -25.65
N SER A 106 -24.20 -28.28 -24.61
CA SER A 106 -25.47 -29.01 -24.43
C SER A 106 -26.49 -28.75 -25.54
N ASN A 107 -26.33 -27.67 -26.30
CA ASN A 107 -27.23 -27.28 -27.38
C ASN A 107 -26.75 -27.69 -28.79
N VAL A 108 -25.60 -28.38 -28.92
CA VAL A 108 -24.99 -28.68 -30.23
C VAL A 108 -25.76 -29.74 -31.03
N GLU A 109 -26.33 -30.75 -30.37
CA GLU A 109 -27.18 -31.76 -31.01
C GLU A 109 -28.37 -32.10 -30.11
N THR A 110 -29.58 -31.75 -30.56
CA THR A 110 -30.81 -32.15 -29.89
C THR A 110 -31.34 -33.41 -30.57
N THR A 111 -31.14 -34.58 -29.94
CA THR A 111 -31.76 -35.83 -30.42
C THR A 111 -33.16 -35.97 -29.86
N GLN A 112 -34.18 -36.02 -30.73
CA GLN A 112 -35.55 -36.31 -30.33
C GLN A 112 -35.79 -37.82 -30.39
N LEU A 113 -35.90 -38.46 -29.22
CA LEU A 113 -36.22 -39.88 -29.10
C LEU A 113 -37.74 -40.10 -29.04
N SER A 114 -38.20 -41.25 -29.50
CA SER A 114 -39.61 -41.63 -29.37
C SER A 114 -39.95 -41.78 -27.88
N PRO A 115 -41.01 -41.13 -27.36
CA PRO A 115 -41.42 -41.29 -25.97
C PRO A 115 -42.11 -42.64 -25.71
N VAL A 116 -42.50 -43.35 -26.77
CA VAL A 116 -43.26 -44.60 -26.73
C VAL A 116 -42.78 -45.57 -27.81
N ASP A 117 -43.02 -46.85 -27.58
CA ASP A 117 -42.85 -47.88 -28.61
C ASP A 117 -44.00 -47.81 -29.63
N GLY A 118 -43.68 -47.82 -30.92
CA GLY A 118 -44.67 -47.75 -31.99
C GLY A 118 -44.08 -47.49 -33.36
N GLU A 119 -44.95 -47.32 -34.36
CA GLU A 119 -44.58 -47.00 -35.74
C GLU A 119 -44.77 -45.51 -36.04
N ILE A 120 -43.88 -44.94 -36.86
CA ILE A 120 -43.97 -43.53 -37.28
C ILE A 120 -45.03 -43.41 -38.38
N ALA A 121 -46.18 -42.81 -38.07
CA ALA A 121 -47.28 -42.64 -39.02
C ALA A 121 -47.02 -41.56 -40.09
N THR A 122 -46.31 -40.47 -39.74
CA THR A 122 -46.02 -39.35 -40.65
C THR A 122 -44.73 -38.61 -40.27
N LEU A 123 -43.91 -38.24 -41.25
CA LEU A 123 -42.74 -37.37 -41.10
C LEU A 123 -43.00 -36.05 -41.86
N ARG A 124 -42.86 -34.89 -41.20
CA ARG A 124 -43.16 -33.56 -41.76
C ARG A 124 -41.98 -32.58 -41.74
N VAL A 125 -40.76 -33.09 -41.74
CA VAL A 125 -39.53 -32.28 -41.69
C VAL A 125 -38.55 -32.75 -42.74
N GLU A 126 -37.83 -31.82 -43.34
CA GLU A 126 -36.72 -32.09 -44.26
C GLU A 126 -35.38 -31.68 -43.63
N SER A 127 -34.29 -32.33 -44.07
CA SER A 127 -32.95 -32.02 -43.56
C SER A 127 -32.58 -30.55 -43.86
N GLY A 128 -32.04 -29.84 -42.87
CA GLY A 128 -31.71 -28.41 -42.98
C GLY A 128 -32.89 -27.46 -42.78
N GLN A 129 -34.11 -27.96 -42.57
CA GLN A 129 -35.28 -27.13 -42.28
C GLN A 129 -35.24 -26.58 -40.84
N THR A 130 -35.39 -25.27 -40.68
CA THR A 130 -35.53 -24.65 -39.35
C THR A 130 -36.91 -24.96 -38.77
N VAL A 131 -36.94 -25.52 -37.56
CA VAL A 131 -38.17 -25.79 -36.80
C VAL A 131 -38.25 -24.89 -35.57
N VAL A 132 -39.45 -24.43 -35.23
CA VAL A 132 -39.68 -23.53 -34.08
C VAL A 132 -40.43 -24.29 -32.99
N GLY A 133 -39.91 -24.28 -31.76
CA GLY A 133 -40.61 -24.85 -30.61
C GLY A 133 -41.83 -24.02 -30.24
N ARG A 134 -43.04 -24.56 -30.42
CA ARG A 134 -44.29 -23.93 -29.98
C ARG A 134 -44.71 -24.57 -28.67
N ASN A 135 -44.56 -23.86 -27.54
CA ASN A 135 -45.13 -24.30 -26.26
C ASN A 135 -46.66 -24.19 -26.36
N LEU A 136 -47.35 -25.33 -26.29
CA LEU A 136 -48.80 -25.38 -26.14
C LEU A 136 -49.09 -25.37 -24.63
N SER A 137 -49.47 -24.19 -24.12
CA SER A 137 -50.08 -24.01 -22.79
C SER A 137 -51.54 -24.41 -22.82
#